data_AF-A0A8T4HGP5-F1
#
_entry.id   AF-A0A8T4HGP5-F1
#
_cell.length_a   1.000
_cell.length_b   1.000
_cell.length_c   1.000
_cell.angle_alpha   90.00
_cell.angle_beta   90.00
_cell.angle_gamma   90.00
#
_symmetry.space_group_name_H-M   'P 1'
#
loop_
_entity.id
_entity.type
_entity.pdbx_description
1 polymer ?
#
loop_
_entity_poly.entity_id
_entity_poly.type
_entity_poly.pdbx_seq_one_letter_code
_entity_poly.pdbx_strand_id
1 'polypeptide(L)' 'MSRTYYPNGTNGKLRSAEDFICDTIELPWEENAVRRSCIPEGRYRLKKRFIKRFNSHLEIKDVPQRKYILFHPANVA' A
#
# COMPACT_ATOMS: atom_id res chain seq x y z
N MET A 1 0.19 -11.29 4.37
CA MET A 1 1.15 -10.22 4.06
C MET A 1 2.22 -10.31 5.14
N SER A 2 3.49 -10.26 4.77
CA SER A 2 4.60 -10.13 5.73
C SER A 2 5.22 -8.75 5.54
N ARG A 3 5.42 -8.01 6.63
CA ARG A 3 6.10 -6.72 6.61
C ARG A 3 7.35 -6.76 7.47
N THR A 4 8.36 -6.04 7.01
CA THR A 4 9.58 -5.75 7.75
C THR A 4 9.65 -4.25 7.97
N TYR A 5 9.65 -3.85 9.23
CA TYR A 5 9.60 -2.46 9.65
C TYR A 5 11.01 -1.93 9.90
N TYR A 6 11.30 -0.74 9.36
CA TYR A 6 12.54 0.01 9.57
C TYR A 6 12.21 1.43 10.04
N PRO A 7 13.16 2.14 10.67
CA PRO A 7 12.95 3.53 11.11
C PRO A 7 12.51 4.48 9.97
N ASN A 8 12.99 4.22 8.75
CA ASN A 8 12.77 5.10 7.60
C ASN A 8 11.77 4.54 6.56
N GLY A 9 11.15 3.39 6.82
CA GLY A 9 10.29 2.75 5.83
C GLY A 9 9.82 1.36 6.23
N THR A 10 8.87 0.83 5.47
CA THR A 10 8.36 -0.53 5.64
C THR A 10 8.43 -1.26 4.31
N ASN A 11 9.05 -2.43 4.29
CA ASN A 11 9.05 -3.31 3.12
C ASN A 11 8.01 -4.41 3.33
N GLY A 12 7.17 -4.67 2.34
CA GLY A 12 6.10 -5.65 2.43
C GLY A 12 6.07 -6.63 1.26
N LYS A 13 5.37 -7.74 1.46
CA LYS A 13 5.04 -8.71 0.39
C LYS A 13 3.53 -8.74 0.17
N LEU A 14 3.07 -8.21 -0.97
CA LEU A 14 1.67 -8.24 -1.35
C LEU A 14 1.32 -9.63 -1.89
N ARG A 15 0.25 -10.21 -1.34
CA ARG A 15 -0.26 -11.53 -1.72
C ARG A 15 -1.76 -11.46 -1.96
N SER A 16 -2.24 -12.16 -2.99
CA SER A 16 -3.67 -12.44 -3.19
C SER A 16 -3.92 -13.88 -2.82
N ALA A 17 -4.71 -14.13 -1.79
CA ALA A 17 -4.80 -15.44 -1.15
C ALA A 17 -3.41 -15.98 -0.81
N GLU A 18 -2.93 -17.01 -1.51
CA GLU A 18 -1.62 -17.60 -1.32
C GLU A 18 -0.59 -17.23 -2.41
N ASP A 19 -1.01 -16.51 -3.43
CA ASP A 19 -0.15 -16.12 -4.54
C ASP A 19 0.60 -14.84 -4.23
N PHE A 20 1.92 -14.88 -4.40
CA PHE A 20 2.75 -13.68 -4.35
C PHE A 20 2.50 -12.81 -5.58
N ILE A 21 2.26 -11.52 -5.36
CA ILE A 21 2.03 -10.55 -6.43
C ILE A 21 3.28 -9.72 -6.67
N CYS A 22 3.76 -9.02 -5.64
CA CYS A 22 4.92 -8.15 -5.70
C CYS A 22 5.42 -7.76 -4.31
N ASP A 23 6.61 -7.18 -4.25
CA ASP A 23 7.10 -6.48 -3.08
C ASP A 23 6.53 -5.04 -3.03
N THR A 24 6.39 -4.49 -1.83
CA THR A 24 5.91 -3.12 -1.57
C THR A 24 6.93 -2.33 -0.78
N ILE A 25 7.04 -1.04 -1.09
CA ILE A 25 7.80 -0.07 -0.31
C ILE A 25 6.79 0.95 0.22
N GLU A 26 6.78 1.12 1.53
CA GLU A 26 5.84 1.97 2.25
C GLU A 26 6.59 2.88 3.23
N LEU A 27 5.90 3.91 3.73
CA LEU A 27 6.40 4.75 4.81
C LEU A 27 6.59 3.92 6.11
N PRO A 28 7.35 4.42 7.10
CA PRO A 28 7.41 3.79 8.41
C PRO A 28 6.02 3.68 9.05
N TRP A 29 5.90 2.83 10.06
CA TRP A 29 4.68 2.76 10.86
C TRP A 29 4.66 3.88 11.88
N GLU A 30 3.65 4.74 11.76
CA GLU A 30 3.43 5.93 12.59
C GLU A 30 1.96 5.96 13.00
N GLU A 31 1.48 4.87 13.62
CA GLU A 31 0.10 4.72 14.14
C GLU A 31 -1.00 5.07 13.12
N ASN A 32 -0.82 4.65 11.87
CA ASN A 32 -1.74 4.95 10.77
C ASN A 32 -1.92 6.47 10.48
N ALA A 33 -0.94 7.30 10.85
CA ALA A 33 -0.96 8.74 10.56
C ALA A 33 -1.08 9.04 9.06
N VAL A 34 -1.94 10.00 8.74
CA VAL A 34 -2.20 10.44 7.37
C VAL A 34 -0.93 11.00 6.74
N ARG A 35 -0.59 10.52 5.53
CA ARG A 35 0.58 10.94 4.71
C ARG A 35 1.96 10.69 5.34
N ARG A 36 2.04 10.06 6.52
CA ARG A 36 3.31 9.76 7.21
C ARG A 36 3.48 8.31 7.60
N SER A 37 2.38 7.55 7.68
CA SER A 37 2.40 6.14 8.05
C SER A 37 2.06 5.22 6.87
N CYS A 38 2.60 4.01 6.87
CA CYS A 38 1.96 2.86 6.22
C CYS A 38 0.58 2.56 6.88
N ILE A 39 -0.27 1.78 6.21
CA ILE A 39 -1.62 1.45 6.71
C ILE A 39 -1.59 0.21 7.63
N PRO A 40 -2.59 -0.03 8.50
CA PRO A 40 -2.58 -1.17 9.41
C PRO A 40 -2.51 -2.48 8.61
N GLU A 41 -1.91 -3.52 9.20
CA GLU A 41 -1.93 -4.85 8.58
C GLU A 41 -3.36 -5.38 8.52
N GLY A 42 -3.69 -6.10 7.44
CA GLY A 42 -5.02 -6.64 7.26
C GLY A 42 -5.27 -7.15 5.85
N ARG A 43 -6.51 -7.60 5.63
CA ARG A 43 -7.01 -7.97 4.31
C ARG A 43 -7.88 -6.83 3.80
N TYR A 44 -7.52 -6.29 2.65
CA TYR A 44 -8.22 -5.17 2.04
C TYR A 44 -8.72 -5.53 0.65
N ARG A 45 -9.83 -4.92 0.25
CA ARG A 45 -10.31 -4.99 -1.13
C ARG A 45 -9.49 -4.07 -2.01
N LEU A 46 -8.90 -4.62 -3.06
CA LEU A 46 -8.22 -3.85 -4.09
C LEU A 46 -9.19 -3.54 -5.22
N LYS A 47 -9.24 -2.27 -5.61
CA LYS A 47 -10.01 -1.80 -6.77
C LYS A 47 -9.06 -1.25 -7.82
N LYS A 48 -9.00 -1.87 -8.99
CA LYS A 48 -8.30 -1.31 -10.14
C LYS A 48 -9.00 -0.03 -10.58
N ARG A 49 -8.26 1.06 -10.66
CA ARG A 49 -8.77 2.36 -11.12
C ARG A 49 -7.86 2.90 -12.21
N PHE A 50 -8.49 3.41 -13.25
CA PHE A 50 -7.81 4.09 -14.35
C PHE A 50 -8.28 5.55 -14.36
N ILE A 51 -7.33 6.48 -14.40
CA ILE A 51 -7.60 7.90 -14.60
C ILE A 51 -6.58 8.41 -15.62
N LYS A 52 -7.04 9.07 -16.70
CA LYS A 52 -6.16 9.59 -17.76
C LYS A 52 -4.94 10.37 -17.24
N ARG A 53 -5.07 11.09 -16.12
CA ARG A 53 -4.00 11.90 -15.52
C ARG A 53 -2.94 11.09 -14.75
N PHE A 54 -3.30 9.94 -14.19
CA PHE A 54 -2.46 9.19 -13.23
C PHE A 54 -2.26 7.72 -13.64
N ASN A 55 -2.56 7.38 -14.90
CA ASN A 55 -2.51 6.02 -15.43
C ASN A 55 -3.28 5.01 -14.55
N SER A 56 -2.90 3.73 -14.63
CA SER A 56 -3.49 2.65 -13.83
C SER A 56 -2.90 2.64 -12.42
N HIS A 57 -3.75 2.60 -11.42
CA HIS A 57 -3.37 2.39 -10.01
C HIS A 57 -4.36 1.44 -9.33
N LEU A 58 -3.94 0.89 -8.20
CA LEU A 58 -4.81 0.05 -7.36
C LEU A 58 -5.19 0.86 -6.12
N GLU A 59 -6.49 1.06 -5.91
CA GLU A 59 -7.02 1.67 -4.69
C GLU A 59 -7.27 0.59 -3.63
N ILE A 60 -6.75 0.82 -2.43
CA ILE A 60 -7.04 0.03 -1.24
C ILE A 60 -8.29 0.60 -0.56
N LYS A 61 -9.34 -0.21 -0.44
CA LYS A 61 -10.61 0.19 0.19
C LYS A 61 -10.63 -0.19 1.67
N ASP A 62 -11.51 0.49 2.41
CA ASP A 62 -11.88 0.17 3.79
C ASP A 62 -10.71 0.23 4.79
N VAL A 63 -9.74 1.11 4.53
CA VAL A 63 -8.67 1.43 5.49
C VAL A 63 -9.25 2.27 6.63
N PRO A 64 -9.11 1.87 7.91
CA PRO A 64 -9.63 2.63 9.03
C PRO A 64 -9.13 4.07 9.01
N GLN A 65 -10.07 5.02 9.12
CA GLN A 65 -9.81 6.46 9.20
C GLN A 65 -8.99 7.05 8.04
N ARG A 66 -8.81 6.31 6.94
CA ARG A 66 -8.05 6.76 5.77
C ARG A 66 -8.82 6.48 4.49
N LYS A 67 -8.62 7.36 3.51
CA LYS A 67 -9.20 7.25 2.18
C LYS A 67 -8.11 7.50 1.15
N TYR A 68 -8.36 7.07 -0.09
CA TYR A 68 -7.46 7.28 -1.22
C TYR A 68 -6.05 6.72 -0.99
N ILE A 69 -5.97 5.53 -0.41
CA ILE A 69 -4.72 4.79 -0.32
C ILE A 69 -4.53 4.05 -1.64
N LEU A 70 -3.40 4.33 -2.31
CA LEU A 70 -3.14 3.87 -3.66
C LEU A 70 -1.80 3.12 -3.71
N PHE A 71 -1.78 1.99 -4.40
CA PHE A 71 -0.55 1.46 -4.95
C PHE A 71 -0.32 2.06 -6.33
N HIS A 72 0.88 2.61 -6.53
CA HIS A 72 1.41 3.01 -7.82
C HIS A 72 2.70 2.23 -8.08
N PRO A 73 3.09 2.04 -9.36
CA PRO A 73 4.41 1.54 -9.68
C PRO A 73 5.49 2.36 -8.98
N ALA A 74 6.51 1.69 -8.46
CA ALA A 74 7.68 2.39 -7.94
C ALA A 74 8.32 3.16 -9.10
N ASN A 75 8.59 4.45 -8.88
CA ASN A 75 9.39 5.21 -9.81
C ASN A 75 10.85 4.84 -9.53
N VAL A 76 11.57 4.44 -10.57
CA VAL A 76 13.03 4.37 -10.51
C VAL A 76 13.52 5.82 -10.51
N ALA A 77 14.26 6.20 -9.47
CA ALA A 77 15.06 7.43 -9.46
C ALA A 77 16.49 7.07 -9.83
#